data_AF-A0A2S9F2L3-F1
#
_entry.id   AF-A0A2S9F2L3-F1
#
_cell.length_a   1.000
_cell.length_b   1.000
_cell.length_c   1.000
_cell.angle_alpha   90.00
_cell.angle_beta   90.00
_cell.angle_gamma   90.00
#
_symmetry.space_group_name_H-M   'P 1'
#
loop_
_entity.id
_entity.type
_entity.pdbx_description
1 polymer ?
#
loop_
_entity_poly.entity_id
_entity_poly.type
_entity_poly.pdbx_seq_one_letter_code
_entity_poly.pdbx_strand_id
1 'polypeptide(L)'
;MTRPGCAAGALRSAALLIGLSGYGVSMAMMVRAGLGLDPWDVFHQGLALRTGMTIGVASAVVGVAVLLAWIPLRNRPGIGTIANVIVIAVTVHPA
;
A
#
# COMPACT_ATOMS: atom_id res chain seq x y z
N MET A 1 0.33 -31.61 19.63
CA MET A 1 -0.88 -30.98 19.05
C MET A 1 -0.59 -29.50 18.75
N THR A 2 0.28 -29.23 17.77
CA THR A 2 0.64 -27.88 17.30
C THR A 2 -0.18 -27.58 16.05
N ARG A 3 -1.00 -26.53 16.07
CA ARG A 3 -1.91 -26.20 14.97
C ARG A 3 -1.12 -25.66 13.77
N PRO A 4 -1.16 -26.30 12.58
CA PRO A 4 -0.39 -25.89 11.40
C PRO A 4 -0.82 -24.53 10.78
N GLY A 5 -1.87 -23.88 11.31
CA GLY A 5 -2.41 -22.63 10.79
C GLY A 5 -1.59 -21.37 11.11
N CYS A 6 -0.89 -21.30 12.25
CA CYS A 6 -0.12 -20.08 12.62
C CYS A 6 1.11 -19.87 11.73
N ALA A 7 1.84 -20.95 11.39
CA ALA A 7 3.01 -20.87 10.51
C ALA A 7 2.63 -20.51 9.07
N ALA A 8 1.47 -20.98 8.60
CA ALA A 8 0.96 -20.68 7.27
C ALA A 8 0.51 -19.22 7.09
N GLY A 9 0.09 -18.56 8.19
CA GLY A 9 -0.20 -17.12 8.21
C GLY A 9 1.09 -16.29 8.17
N ALA A 10 2.05 -16.64 9.03
CA ALA A 10 3.35 -15.93 9.12
C ALA A 10 4.15 -15.99 7.81
N LEU A 11 4.12 -17.13 7.11
CA LEU A 11 4.79 -17.27 5.82
C LEU A 11 4.13 -16.43 4.72
N ARG A 12 2.79 -16.32 4.74
CA ARG A 12 2.03 -15.48 3.80
C ARG A 12 2.29 -14.00 4.01
N SER A 13 2.32 -13.54 5.26
CA SER A 13 2.65 -12.14 5.58
C SER A 13 4.09 -11.81 5.20
N ALA A 14 5.05 -12.72 5.44
CA ALA A 14 6.43 -12.54 5.00
C ALA A 14 6.53 -12.45 3.47
N ALA A 15 5.83 -13.31 2.73
CA ALA A 15 5.81 -13.26 1.26
C ALA A 15 5.22 -11.94 0.73
N LEU A 16 4.18 -11.42 1.39
CA LEU A 16 3.60 -10.11 1.09
C LEU A 16 4.59 -8.96 1.32
N LEU A 17 5.26 -8.94 2.47
CA LEU A 17 6.24 -7.88 2.80
C LEU A 17 7.44 -7.91 1.84
N ILE A 18 7.93 -9.09 1.49
CA ILE A 18 9.01 -9.26 0.52
C ILE A 18 8.57 -8.78 -0.87
N GLY A 19 7.37 -9.18 -1.31
CA GLY A 19 6.81 -8.74 -2.58
C GLY A 19 6.63 -7.22 -2.66
N LEU A 20 6.09 -6.62 -1.61
CA LEU A 20 5.87 -5.17 -1.53
C LEU A 20 7.19 -4.39 -1.50
N SER A 21 8.19 -4.89 -0.77
CA SER A 21 9.53 -4.31 -0.74
C SER A 21 10.20 -4.39 -2.11
N GLY A 22 10.12 -5.56 -2.77
CA GLY A 22 10.66 -5.76 -4.12
C GLY A 22 9.98 -4.86 -5.15
N TYR A 23 8.66 -4.68 -5.05
CA TYR A 23 7.92 -3.73 -5.89
C TYR A 23 8.40 -2.28 -5.69
N GLY A 24 8.57 -1.83 -4.43
CA GLY A 24 9.10 -0.50 -4.12
C GLY A 24 10.51 -0.27 -4.67
N VAL A 25 11.38 -1.28 -4.62
CA VAL A 25 12.73 -1.22 -5.21
C VAL A 25 12.67 -1.11 -6.74
N SER A 26 11.83 -1.91 -7.39
CA SER A 26 11.60 -1.85 -8.84
C SER A 26 11.13 -0.47 -9.28
N MET A 27 10.16 0.08 -8.54
CA MET A 27 9.64 1.44 -8.74
C MET A 27 10.73 2.51 -8.62
N ALA A 28 11.56 2.45 -7.56
CA ALA A 28 12.67 3.38 -7.39
C ALA A 28 13.71 3.28 -8.53
N MET A 29 13.91 2.08 -9.09
CA MET A 29 14.76 1.87 -10.26
C MET A 29 14.13 2.47 -11.53
N MET A 30 12.83 2.27 -11.77
CA MET A 30 12.11 2.86 -12.91
C MET A 30 12.13 4.39 -12.88
N VAL A 31 11.86 5.00 -11.71
CA VAL A 31 11.95 6.44 -11.50
C VAL A 31 13.35 6.95 -11.85
N ARG A 32 14.39 6.27 -11.35
CA ARG A 32 15.79 6.67 -11.56
C ARG A 32 16.26 6.46 -13.00
N ALA A 33 15.70 5.47 -13.70
CA ALA A 33 15.99 5.19 -15.10
C ALA A 33 15.23 6.09 -16.08
N GLY A 34 14.25 6.89 -15.62
CA GLY A 34 13.52 7.84 -16.46
C GLY A 34 12.64 7.17 -17.52
N LEU A 35 12.27 5.90 -17.34
CA LEU A 35 11.56 5.07 -18.32
C LEU A 35 10.08 5.46 -18.53
N GLY A 36 9.64 6.57 -17.93
CA GLY A 36 8.22 6.90 -17.78
C GLY A 36 7.59 6.11 -16.63
N LEU A 37 6.62 6.73 -15.99
CA LEU A 37 5.88 6.15 -14.86
C LEU A 37 4.40 6.11 -15.21
N ASP A 38 3.67 5.19 -14.59
CA ASP A 38 2.22 5.17 -14.67
C ASP A 38 1.64 6.51 -14.15
N PRO A 39 0.46 6.95 -14.62
CA PRO A 39 -0.09 8.27 -14.25
C PRO A 39 -0.18 8.52 -12.74
N TRP A 40 -0.39 7.46 -11.96
CA TRP A 40 -0.44 7.51 -10.49
C TRP A 40 0.92 7.83 -9.87
N ASP A 41 1.99 7.26 -10.40
CA ASP A 41 3.35 7.50 -9.93
C ASP A 41 3.92 8.81 -10.44
N VAL A 42 3.48 9.26 -11.62
CA VAL A 42 3.72 10.64 -12.10
C VAL A 42 3.05 11.65 -11.16
N PHE A 43 1.86 11.38 -10.63
CA PHE A 43 1.21 12.24 -9.64
C PHE A 43 2.03 12.32 -8.34
N HIS A 44 2.48 11.18 -7.82
CA HIS A 44 3.34 11.15 -6.63
C HIS A 44 4.70 11.80 -6.86
N GLN A 45 5.28 11.61 -8.04
CA GLN A 45 6.53 12.25 -8.44
C GLN A 45 6.36 13.76 -8.55
N GLY A 46 5.28 14.23 -9.18
CA GLY A 46 4.93 15.64 -9.25
C GLY A 46 4.70 16.25 -7.88
N LEU A 47 3.96 15.56 -7.01
CA LEU A 47 3.73 15.98 -5.64
C LEU A 47 5.05 16.09 -4.86
N ALA A 48 5.89 15.06 -4.94
CA ALA A 48 7.23 15.01 -4.33
C ALA A 48 8.11 16.20 -4.78
N LEU A 49 8.14 16.49 -6.08
CA LEU A 49 8.89 17.62 -6.64
C LEU A 49 8.37 18.98 -6.15
N ARG A 50 7.05 19.11 -5.93
CA ARG A 50 6.42 20.36 -5.48
C ARG A 50 6.50 20.58 -3.97
N THR A 51 6.62 19.50 -3.19
CA THR A 51 6.60 19.55 -1.72
C THR A 51 7.97 19.24 -1.09
N GLY A 52 8.96 18.81 -1.88
CA GLY A 52 10.31 18.49 -1.42
C GLY A 52 10.44 17.17 -0.66
N MET A 53 9.36 16.38 -0.58
CA MET A 53 9.33 15.07 0.08
C MET A 53 9.67 13.95 -0.91
N THR A 54 10.01 12.77 -0.39
CA THR A 54 10.31 11.61 -1.25
C THR A 54 9.02 11.05 -1.87
N ILE A 55 9.15 10.39 -3.02
CA ILE A 55 8.01 9.75 -3.73
C ILE A 55 7.27 8.77 -2.82
N GLY A 56 7.98 8.05 -1.95
CA GLY A 56 7.37 7.14 -0.97
C GLY A 56 6.49 7.86 0.04
N VAL A 57 6.94 9.00 0.57
CA VAL A 57 6.14 9.83 1.50
C VAL A 57 4.94 10.44 0.78
N ALA A 58 5.12 10.92 -0.45
CA ALA A 58 4.03 11.42 -1.27
C ALA A 58 2.95 10.35 -1.51
N SER A 59 3.35 9.12 -1.84
CA SER A 59 2.45 7.98 -2.03
C SER A 59 1.71 7.61 -0.74
N ALA A 60 2.41 7.60 0.41
CA ALA A 60 1.79 7.32 1.70
C ALA A 60 0.74 8.39 2.08
N VAL A 61 1.06 9.67 1.92
CA VAL A 61 0.14 10.79 2.21
C VAL A 61 -1.09 10.74 1.31
N VAL A 62 -0.90 10.47 0.02
CA VAL A 62 -2.01 10.33 -0.93
C VAL A 62 -2.87 9.11 -0.59
N GLY A 63 -2.27 7.97 -0.24
CA GLY A 63 -2.99 6.78 0.22
C GLY A 63 -3.85 7.05 1.45
N VAL A 64 -3.31 7.77 2.44
CA VAL A 64 -4.08 8.21 3.62
C VAL A 64 -5.20 9.16 3.23
N ALA A 65 -4.94 10.13 2.34
CA ALA A 65 -5.95 11.08 1.88
C ALA A 65 -7.10 10.39 1.13
N VAL A 66 -6.80 9.39 0.28
CA VAL A 66 -7.80 8.59 -0.44
C VAL A 66 -8.64 7.77 0.53
N LEU A 67 -8.02 7.14 1.53
CA LEU A 67 -8.73 6.41 2.58
C LEU A 67 -9.66 7.33 3.38
N LEU A 68 -9.21 8.54 3.71
CA LEU A 68 -10.04 9.54 4.39
C LEU A 68 -11.16 10.07 3.49
N ALA A 69 -10.91 10.23 2.18
CA ALA A 69 -11.90 10.63 1.20
C ALA A 69 -12.99 9.58 0.97
N TRP A 70 -12.75 8.32 1.34
CA TRP A 70 -13.78 7.27 1.37
C TRP A 70 -14.75 7.37 2.56
N ILE A 71 -14.36 8.00 3.67
CA ILE A 71 -15.19 8.17 4.87
C ILE A 71 -16.47 9.01 4.58
N PRO A 72 -16.42 10.15 3.88
CA PRO A 72 -17.61 10.94 3.58
C PRO A 72 -18.47 10.39 2.42
N LEU A 73 -17.96 9.45 1.61
CA LEU A 73 -18.64 9.02 0.37
C LEU A 73 -19.86 8.11 0.60
N ARG A 74 -20.17 7.72 1.85
CA ARG A 74 -21.43 7.11 2.33
C ARG A 74 -22.02 5.96 1.49
N ASN A 75 -21.22 5.28 0.69
CA ASN A 75 -21.64 4.09 -0.05
C ASN A 75 -21.69 2.94 0.96
N ARG A 76 -22.88 2.33 1.18
CA ARG A 76 -23.10 1.34 2.25
C ARG A 76 -22.13 0.16 2.07
N PRO A 77 -21.04 0.08 2.85
CA PRO A 77 -20.10 -1.02 2.74
C PRO A 77 -20.83 -2.25 3.27
N GLY A 78 -21.01 -3.28 2.44
CA GLY A 78 -21.59 -4.54 2.90
C GLY A 78 -20.70 -5.20 3.96
N ILE A 79 -21.23 -6.20 4.66
CA ILE A 79 -20.47 -7.02 5.63
C ILE A 79 -19.15 -7.53 5.01
N GLY A 80 -19.13 -7.79 3.69
CA GLY A 80 -17.93 -8.17 2.94
C GLY A 80 -16.85 -7.07 2.85
N THR A 81 -17.22 -5.79 2.79
CA THR A 81 -16.26 -4.67 2.78
C THR A 81 -15.68 -4.45 4.18
N ILE A 82 -16.49 -4.59 5.22
CA ILE A 82 -16.02 -4.50 6.61
C ILE A 82 -15.12 -5.70 6.94
N ALA A 83 -15.50 -6.91 6.53
CA ALA A 83 -14.67 -8.11 6.68
C ALA A 83 -13.35 -7.98 5.90
N ASN A 84 -13.39 -7.44 4.68
CA ASN A 84 -12.20 -7.17 3.89
C ASN A 84 -11.29 -6.14 4.57
N VAL A 85 -11.82 -5.02 5.07
CA VAL A 85 -11.06 -3.99 5.79
C VAL A 85 -10.49 -4.52 7.09
N ILE A 86 -11.24 -5.29 7.88
CA ILE A 86 -10.73 -5.90 9.13
C ILE A 86 -9.65 -6.94 8.81
N VAL A 87 -9.85 -7.78 7.79
CA VAL A 87 -8.85 -8.78 7.38
C VAL A 87 -7.60 -8.09 6.85
N ILE A 88 -7.72 -7.04 6.02
CA ILE A 88 -6.58 -6.26 5.51
C ILE A 88 -5.90 -5.47 6.64
N ALA A 89 -6.64 -4.87 7.56
CA ALA A 89 -6.08 -4.11 8.69
C ALA A 89 -5.37 -5.01 9.73
N VAL A 90 -5.80 -6.26 9.86
CA VAL A 90 -5.13 -7.26 10.72
C VAL A 90 -3.95 -7.93 10.01
N THR A 91 -3.98 -8.03 8.67
CA THR A 91 -2.90 -8.67 7.88
C THR A 91 -1.82 -7.69 7.44
N VAL A 92 -2.11 -6.40 7.31
CA VAL A 92 -1.12 -5.33 7.14
C VAL A 92 -0.62 -4.94 8.53
N HIS A 93 0.51 -5.53 8.93
CA HIS A 93 1.16 -5.18 10.19
C HIS A 93 1.86 -3.81 10.10
N PRO A 94 1.93 -3.05 11.21
CA PRO A 94 2.72 -1.82 11.32
C PRO A 94 4.21 -2.16 11.33
N ALA A 95 4.88 -1.97 10.18
CA ALA A 95 6.29 -1.62 10.05
C ALA A 95 6.61 -1.36 8.58
#